data_AF-A0A6G7J223-F1
#
_entry.id   AF-A0A6G7J223-F1
#
_cell.length_a   1.000
_cell.length_b   1.000
_cell.length_c   1.000
_cell.angle_alpha   90.00
_cell.angle_beta   90.00
_cell.angle_gamma   90.00
#
_symmetry.space_group_name_H-M   'P 1'
#
loop_
_entity.id
_entity.type
_entity.pdbx_description
1 polymer ?
#
loop_
_entity_poly.entity_id
_entity_poly.type
_entity_poly.pdbx_seq_one_letter_code
_entity_poly.pdbx_strand_id
1 'polypeptide(L)'
;MKLGKLLWTSGSILINITIGIYIYLSSKAPLNPMERHNYVNENWDVYGMHWKVEFLFMTFIAIGALYFAFNFKKISWAIISVGQLILLSTYPIMLGGYENTSFELSQMANQMATVVFVFGNLIFLGGLLKLYSSDIYLKKWLKWTAIALSGITFLTFLITFIGIIDWKQALMIGPLINLLYLINAYYGMKLKVE
;
A
#
# COMPACT_ATOMS: atom_id res chain seq x y z
N MET A 1 4.57 17.89 17.85
CA MET A 1 4.64 18.41 16.43
C MET A 1 3.47 17.88 15.57
N LYS A 2 2.78 18.71 14.77
CA LYS A 2 1.51 18.33 14.06
C LYS A 2 1.66 17.67 12.68
N LEU A 3 2.79 17.85 11.99
CA LEU A 3 2.94 17.51 10.56
C LEU A 3 2.95 16.00 10.28
N GLY A 4 3.75 15.20 10.99
CA GLY A 4 3.83 13.74 10.74
C GLY A 4 2.50 13.03 10.95
N LYS A 5 1.73 13.48 11.95
CA LYS A 5 0.36 13.02 12.20
C LYS A 5 -0.58 13.38 11.07
N LEU A 6 -0.52 14.62 10.58
CA LEU A 6 -1.31 15.07 9.43
C LEU A 6 -1.03 14.18 8.21
N LEU A 7 0.25 13.97 7.87
CA LEU A 7 0.66 13.19 6.69
C LEU A 7 0.23 11.72 6.79
N TRP A 8 0.43 11.07 7.95
CA TRP A 8 -0.05 9.71 8.15
C TRP A 8 -1.57 9.61 7.96
N THR A 9 -2.32 10.50 8.58
CA THR A 9 -3.79 10.49 8.53
C THR A 9 -4.30 10.82 7.12
N SER A 10 -3.81 11.89 6.49
CA SER A 10 -4.26 12.30 5.16
C SER A 10 -3.85 11.27 4.11
N GLY A 11 -2.61 10.76 4.14
CA GLY A 11 -2.16 9.72 3.23
C GLY A 11 -3.02 8.46 3.33
N SER A 12 -3.31 8.01 4.56
CA SER A 12 -4.16 6.84 4.79
C SER A 12 -5.62 7.03 4.32
N ILE A 13 -6.16 8.26 4.36
CA ILE A 13 -7.49 8.55 3.80
C ILE A 13 -7.42 8.59 2.27
N LEU A 14 -6.47 9.34 1.72
CA LEU A 14 -6.37 9.63 0.30
C LEU A 14 -6.01 8.38 -0.53
N ILE A 15 -5.24 7.44 0.03
CA ILE A 15 -4.91 6.19 -0.67
C ILE A 15 -6.15 5.33 -0.95
N ASN A 16 -7.21 5.44 -0.15
CA ASN A 16 -8.46 4.74 -0.44
C ASN A 16 -9.13 5.27 -1.72
N ILE A 17 -8.99 6.57 -1.99
CA ILE A 17 -9.51 7.19 -3.21
C ILE A 17 -8.75 6.68 -4.42
N THR A 18 -7.42 6.64 -4.36
CA THR A 18 -6.61 6.13 -5.47
C THR A 18 -6.89 4.66 -5.73
N ILE A 19 -7.06 3.83 -4.70
CA ILE A 19 -7.46 2.42 -4.90
C ILE A 19 -8.83 2.32 -5.58
N GLY A 20 -9.79 3.17 -5.23
CA GLY A 20 -11.09 3.23 -5.91
C GLY A 20 -10.96 3.60 -7.40
N ILE A 21 -10.12 4.60 -7.70
CA ILE A 21 -9.81 5.00 -9.08
C ILE A 21 -9.11 3.85 -9.83
N TYR A 22 -8.15 3.17 -9.21
CA TYR A 22 -7.46 2.03 -9.80
C TYR A 22 -8.43 0.91 -10.20
N ILE A 23 -9.41 0.58 -9.34
CA ILE A 23 -10.44 -0.43 -9.62
C ILE A 23 -11.27 -0.01 -10.83
N TYR A 24 -11.68 1.26 -10.88
CA TYR A 24 -12.42 1.81 -12.01
C TYR A 24 -11.62 1.73 -13.32
N LEU A 25 -10.38 2.24 -13.33
CA LEU A 25 -9.50 2.18 -14.50
C LEU A 25 -9.23 0.73 -14.94
N SER A 26 -8.97 -0.17 -13.98
CA SER A 26 -8.73 -1.59 -14.25
C SER A 26 -9.95 -2.30 -14.84
N SER A 27 -11.17 -1.85 -14.52
CA SER A 27 -12.41 -2.39 -15.10
C SER A 27 -12.64 -2.02 -16.56
N LYS A 28 -11.97 -0.97 -17.04
CA LYS A 28 -12.04 -0.49 -18.44
C LYS A 28 -10.98 -1.11 -19.33
N ALA A 29 -9.86 -1.56 -18.75
CA ALA A 29 -8.75 -2.13 -19.49
C ALA A 29 -9.06 -3.55 -20.00
N PRO A 30 -8.60 -3.91 -21.22
CA PRO A 30 -8.71 -5.26 -21.75
C PRO A 30 -8.13 -6.33 -20.80
N LEU A 31 -8.61 -7.57 -20.90
CA LEU A 31 -8.08 -8.69 -20.10
C LEU A 31 -6.81 -9.30 -20.69
N ASN A 32 -6.65 -9.22 -22.02
CA ASN A 32 -5.45 -9.70 -22.70
C ASN A 32 -4.25 -8.81 -22.30
N PRO A 33 -3.12 -9.38 -21.85
CA PRO A 33 -1.97 -8.60 -21.39
C PRO A 33 -1.39 -7.62 -22.41
N MET A 34 -1.30 -8.04 -23.69
CA MET A 34 -0.76 -7.21 -24.76
C MET A 34 -1.71 -6.05 -25.08
N GLU A 35 -3.00 -6.33 -25.23
CA GLU A 35 -4.02 -5.29 -25.46
C GLU A 35 -4.10 -4.33 -24.27
N ARG A 36 -3.96 -4.83 -23.04
CA ARG A 36 -3.90 -4.02 -21.83
C ARG A 36 -2.69 -3.09 -21.82
N HIS A 37 -1.51 -3.58 -22.20
CA HIS A 37 -0.31 -2.75 -22.32
C HIS A 37 -0.51 -1.60 -23.31
N ASN A 38 -1.06 -1.91 -24.49
CA ASN A 38 -1.36 -0.91 -25.51
C ASN A 38 -2.40 0.10 -25.00
N TYR A 39 -3.49 -0.39 -24.38
CA TYR A 39 -4.52 0.47 -23.80
C TYR A 39 -3.99 1.42 -22.72
N VAL A 40 -3.11 0.93 -21.83
CA VAL A 40 -2.47 1.76 -20.80
C VAL A 40 -1.58 2.83 -21.43
N ASN A 41 -0.83 2.50 -22.48
CA ASN A 41 0.01 3.46 -23.20
C ASN A 41 -0.81 4.51 -23.96
N GLU A 42 -1.88 4.10 -24.64
CA GLU A 42 -2.81 5.01 -25.33
C GLU A 42 -3.49 5.99 -24.36
N ASN A 43 -3.66 5.59 -23.09
CA ASN A 43 -4.28 6.39 -22.04
C ASN A 43 -3.26 6.81 -20.95
N TRP A 44 -1.98 6.93 -21.33
CA TRP A 44 -0.89 7.08 -20.36
C TRP A 44 -1.06 8.27 -19.44
N ASP A 45 -1.53 9.41 -19.93
CA ASP A 45 -1.72 10.62 -19.12
C ASP A 45 -2.59 10.34 -17.87
N VAL A 46 -3.60 9.49 -18.01
CA VAL A 46 -4.50 9.12 -16.90
C VAL A 46 -3.82 8.12 -15.97
N TYR A 47 -3.24 7.04 -16.50
CA TYR A 47 -2.59 5.99 -15.71
C TYR A 47 -1.34 6.50 -15.00
N GLY A 48 -0.47 7.20 -15.71
CA GLY A 48 0.74 7.82 -15.20
C GLY A 48 0.44 8.87 -14.14
N MET A 49 -0.57 9.74 -14.33
CA MET A 49 -1.00 10.68 -13.30
C MET A 49 -1.53 9.95 -12.07
N HIS A 50 -2.37 8.93 -12.26
CA HIS A 50 -2.91 8.13 -11.17
C HIS A 50 -1.80 7.48 -10.32
N TRP A 51 -0.81 6.84 -10.94
CA TRP A 51 0.33 6.25 -10.22
C TRP A 51 1.22 7.30 -9.54
N LYS A 52 1.43 8.48 -10.15
CA LYS A 52 2.16 9.59 -9.52
C LYS A 52 1.45 10.11 -8.27
N VAL A 53 0.12 10.22 -8.32
CA VAL A 53 -0.71 10.65 -7.18
C VAL A 53 -0.69 9.59 -6.07
N GLU A 54 -0.82 8.32 -6.43
CA GLU A 54 -0.74 7.22 -5.47
C GLU A 54 0.64 7.17 -4.78
N PHE A 55 1.71 7.35 -5.55
CA PHE A 55 3.08 7.46 -5.03
C PHE A 55 3.22 8.60 -4.01
N LEU A 56 2.65 9.77 -4.28
CA LEU A 56 2.63 10.91 -3.36
C LEU A 56 1.91 10.57 -2.04
N PHE A 57 0.74 9.92 -2.11
CA PHE A 57 -0.03 9.58 -0.90
C PHE A 57 0.63 8.48 -0.07
N MET A 58 1.23 7.48 -0.71
CA MET A 58 2.07 6.50 -0.02
C MET A 58 3.29 7.17 0.62
N THR A 59 3.87 8.20 -0.02
CA THR A 59 4.98 8.97 0.55
C THR A 59 4.56 9.70 1.83
N PHE A 60 3.34 10.24 1.89
CA PHE A 60 2.80 10.83 3.12
C PHE A 60 2.71 9.81 4.25
N ILE A 61 2.25 8.59 3.96
CA ILE A 61 2.18 7.49 4.92
C ILE A 61 3.60 7.15 5.41
N ALA A 62 4.57 7.01 4.50
CA ALA A 62 5.96 6.71 4.83
C ALA A 62 6.61 7.78 5.72
N ILE A 63 6.44 9.07 5.40
CA ILE A 63 6.95 10.17 6.22
C ILE A 63 6.30 10.17 7.60
N GLY A 64 4.99 9.93 7.67
CA GLY A 64 4.26 9.81 8.93
C GLY A 64 4.77 8.64 9.80
N ALA A 65 5.00 7.48 9.18
CA ALA A 65 5.57 6.31 9.85
C ALA A 65 6.98 6.57 10.39
N LEU A 66 7.86 7.17 9.58
CA LEU A 66 9.22 7.53 9.97
C LEU A 66 9.21 8.52 11.13
N TYR A 67 8.35 9.54 11.06
CA TYR A 67 8.16 10.49 12.14
C TYR A 67 7.79 9.77 13.44
N PHE A 68 6.83 8.85 13.42
CA PHE A 68 6.46 8.08 14.62
C PHE A 68 7.55 7.12 15.09
N ALA A 69 8.34 6.56 14.18
CA ALA A 69 9.48 5.71 14.52
C ALA A 69 10.53 6.47 15.33
N PHE A 70 10.90 7.68 14.87
CA PHE A 70 11.89 8.51 15.57
C PHE A 70 11.38 9.04 16.91
N ASN A 71 10.11 9.46 16.99
CA ASN A 71 9.57 10.08 18.20
C ASN A 71 9.22 9.05 19.27
N PHE A 72 8.54 7.96 18.92
CA PHE A 72 8.09 6.98 19.90
C PHE A 72 9.11 5.89 20.20
N LYS A 73 10.14 5.73 19.34
CA LYS A 73 11.19 4.71 19.48
C LYS A 73 10.62 3.29 19.65
N LYS A 74 9.47 3.01 19.05
CA LYS A 74 8.85 1.68 19.05
C LYS A 74 9.24 0.93 17.78
N ILE A 75 9.67 -0.31 17.94
CA ILE A 75 10.09 -1.17 16.83
C ILE A 75 9.00 -1.36 15.77
N SER A 76 7.73 -1.35 16.16
CA SER A 76 6.61 -1.47 15.21
C SER A 76 6.62 -0.36 14.16
N TRP A 77 6.87 0.89 14.55
CA TRP A 77 6.94 2.02 13.62
C TRP A 77 8.15 1.97 12.71
N ALA A 78 9.28 1.45 13.19
CA ALA A 78 10.46 1.22 12.34
C ALA A 78 10.15 0.16 11.27
N ILE A 79 9.53 -0.96 11.65
CA ILE A 79 9.13 -2.02 10.70
C ILE A 79 8.12 -1.47 9.67
N ILE A 80 7.09 -0.74 10.12
CA ILE A 80 6.11 -0.07 9.25
C ILE A 80 6.82 0.82 8.22
N SER A 81 7.79 1.63 8.68
CA SER A 81 8.54 2.55 7.83
C SER A 81 9.35 1.80 6.77
N VAL A 82 10.06 0.75 7.15
CA VAL A 82 10.83 -0.09 6.21
C VAL A 82 9.92 -0.70 5.15
N GLY A 83 8.78 -1.27 5.55
CA GLY A 83 7.80 -1.81 4.60
C GLY A 83 7.28 -0.75 3.63
N GLN A 84 6.95 0.45 4.13
CA GLN A 84 6.50 1.56 3.29
C GLN A 84 7.57 2.05 2.31
N LEU A 85 8.84 2.15 2.73
CA LEU A 85 9.93 2.53 1.83
C LEU A 85 10.14 1.51 0.71
N ILE A 86 10.01 0.21 1.01
CA ILE A 86 10.05 -0.84 -0.02
C ILE A 86 8.86 -0.66 -0.98
N LEU A 87 7.64 -0.47 -0.48
CA LEU A 87 6.45 -0.26 -1.30
C LEU A 87 6.59 0.96 -2.23
N LEU A 88 7.22 2.03 -1.77
CA LEU A 88 7.43 3.22 -2.58
C LEU A 88 8.26 2.95 -3.84
N SER A 89 9.14 1.93 -3.83
CA SER A 89 9.93 1.56 -5.00
C SER A 89 9.11 0.89 -6.11
N THR A 90 7.89 0.42 -5.83
CA THR A 90 6.96 -0.10 -6.85
C THR A 90 6.62 0.98 -7.89
N TYR A 91 6.39 2.22 -7.47
CA TYR A 91 5.95 3.30 -8.36
C TYR A 91 6.98 3.71 -9.42
N PRO A 92 8.26 3.97 -9.11
CA PRO A 92 9.24 4.28 -10.16
C PRO A 92 9.46 3.09 -11.13
N ILE A 93 9.34 1.84 -10.65
CA ILE A 93 9.40 0.65 -11.53
C ILE A 93 8.23 0.68 -12.53
N MET A 94 7.00 0.91 -12.05
CA MET A 94 5.81 0.95 -12.90
C MET A 94 5.83 2.15 -13.86
N LEU A 95 6.18 3.34 -13.36
CA LEU A 95 6.22 4.56 -14.16
C LEU A 95 7.27 4.48 -15.28
N GLY A 96 8.48 4.01 -14.98
CA GLY A 96 9.53 3.84 -15.98
C GLY A 96 9.35 2.60 -16.88
N GLY A 97 8.61 1.60 -16.41
CA GLY A 97 8.44 0.33 -17.10
C GLY A 97 7.34 0.30 -18.15
N TYR A 98 6.37 1.23 -18.11
CA TYR A 98 5.20 1.21 -18.99
C TYR A 98 5.20 2.28 -20.08
N GLU A 99 5.63 3.51 -19.80
CA GLU A 99 5.54 4.63 -20.74
C GLU A 99 6.44 4.43 -21.97
N ASN A 100 5.83 4.30 -23.15
CA ASN A 100 6.55 4.18 -24.42
C ASN A 100 7.56 3.01 -24.45
N THR A 101 7.28 1.94 -23.69
CA THR A 101 8.12 0.74 -23.62
C THR A 101 7.53 -0.41 -24.44
N SER A 102 8.37 -1.42 -24.75
CA SER A 102 7.87 -2.67 -25.32
C SER A 102 7.05 -3.45 -24.29
N PHE A 103 6.20 -4.35 -24.77
CA PHE A 103 5.39 -5.21 -23.91
C PHE A 103 6.24 -6.08 -22.99
N GLU A 104 7.36 -6.60 -23.48
CA GLU A 104 8.27 -7.44 -22.69
C GLU A 104 8.86 -6.64 -21.52
N LEU A 105 9.22 -5.38 -21.75
CA LEU A 105 9.76 -4.50 -20.72
C LEU A 105 8.69 -4.15 -19.68
N SER A 106 7.46 -3.85 -20.10
CA SER A 106 6.35 -3.59 -19.17
C SER A 106 5.93 -4.83 -18.39
N GLN A 107 5.97 -6.01 -18.99
CA GLN A 107 5.73 -7.28 -18.32
C GLN A 107 6.79 -7.56 -17.24
N MET A 108 8.07 -7.35 -17.57
CA MET A 108 9.17 -7.50 -16.60
C MET A 108 9.03 -6.50 -15.45
N ALA A 109 8.73 -5.23 -15.76
CA ALA A 109 8.50 -4.20 -14.75
C ALA A 109 7.32 -4.56 -13.84
N ASN A 110 6.22 -5.07 -14.38
CA ASN A 110 5.06 -5.52 -13.62
C ASN A 110 5.40 -6.68 -12.67
N GLN A 111 6.19 -7.65 -13.12
CA GLN A 111 6.65 -8.76 -12.28
C GLN A 111 7.51 -8.25 -11.12
N MET A 112 8.50 -7.39 -11.40
CA MET A 112 9.34 -6.76 -10.37
C MET A 112 8.50 -5.96 -9.37
N ALA A 113 7.61 -5.10 -9.88
CA ALA A 113 6.70 -4.30 -9.10
C ALA A 113 5.81 -5.14 -8.19
N THR A 114 5.29 -6.27 -8.69
CA THR A 114 4.46 -7.20 -7.92
C THR A 114 5.24 -7.83 -6.77
N VAL A 115 6.47 -8.31 -7.02
CA VAL A 115 7.32 -8.90 -5.97
C VAL A 115 7.63 -7.87 -4.89
N VAL A 116 8.05 -6.67 -5.28
CA VAL A 116 8.34 -5.56 -4.36
C VAL A 116 7.09 -5.17 -3.56
N PHE A 117 5.93 -5.09 -4.22
CA PHE A 117 4.67 -4.72 -3.60
C PHE A 117 4.23 -5.75 -2.55
N VAL A 118 4.27 -7.04 -2.91
CA VAL A 118 3.90 -8.14 -2.01
C VAL A 118 4.85 -8.18 -0.81
N PHE A 119 6.15 -8.10 -1.04
CA PHE A 119 7.16 -8.14 0.03
C PHE A 119 7.09 -6.89 0.92
N GLY A 120 6.95 -5.70 0.36
CA GLY A 120 6.80 -4.46 1.13
C GLY A 120 5.55 -4.50 2.02
N ASN A 121 4.44 -5.03 1.52
CA ASN A 121 3.21 -5.20 2.29
C ASN A 121 3.38 -6.22 3.42
N LEU A 122 4.12 -7.32 3.21
CA LEU A 122 4.44 -8.26 4.28
C LEU A 122 5.11 -7.58 5.47
N ILE A 123 6.17 -6.81 5.21
CA ILE A 123 6.91 -6.10 6.25
C ILE A 123 6.01 -5.06 6.93
N PHE A 124 5.29 -4.25 6.13
CA PHE A 124 4.37 -3.23 6.63
C PHE A 124 3.29 -3.81 7.55
N LEU A 125 2.62 -4.88 7.12
CA LEU A 125 1.55 -5.53 7.87
C LEU A 125 2.07 -6.24 9.12
N GLY A 126 3.26 -6.84 9.08
CA GLY A 126 3.93 -7.36 10.27
C GLY A 126 4.17 -6.27 11.33
N GLY A 127 4.58 -5.08 10.87
CA GLY A 127 4.71 -3.89 11.71
C GLY A 127 3.38 -3.43 12.31
N LEU A 128 2.31 -3.39 11.51
CA LEU A 128 0.95 -3.06 11.96
C LEU A 128 0.39 -4.08 12.96
N LEU A 129 0.58 -5.37 12.72
CA LEU A 129 0.19 -6.43 13.66
C LEU A 129 0.83 -6.23 15.03
N LYS A 130 2.14 -5.95 15.05
CA LYS A 130 2.86 -5.65 16.29
C LYS A 130 2.35 -4.36 16.95
N LEU A 131 2.10 -3.32 16.16
CA LEU A 131 1.55 -2.05 16.64
C LEU A 131 0.20 -2.28 17.33
N TYR A 132 -0.75 -2.91 16.64
CA TYR A 132 -2.10 -3.14 17.13
C TYR A 132 -2.17 -4.09 18.30
N SER A 133 -1.34 -5.13 18.32
CA SER A 133 -1.28 -6.07 19.45
C SER A 133 -0.89 -5.37 20.76
N SER A 134 0.04 -4.42 20.68
CA SER A 134 0.53 -3.64 21.82
C SER A 134 -0.20 -2.30 22.04
N ASP A 135 -1.30 -2.06 21.31
CA ASP A 135 -1.96 -0.78 21.30
C ASP A 135 -2.87 -0.52 22.51
N ILE A 136 -2.94 0.75 22.91
CA ILE A 136 -3.81 1.31 23.96
C ILE A 136 -4.76 2.42 23.46
N TYR A 137 -4.60 2.90 22.22
CA TYR A 137 -5.36 4.06 21.69
C TYR A 137 -6.68 3.66 21.02
N LEU A 138 -6.77 2.46 20.46
CA LEU A 138 -7.98 1.91 19.85
C LEU A 138 -8.93 1.34 20.90
N LYS A 139 -10.24 1.49 20.66
CA LYS A 139 -11.25 0.77 21.43
C LYS A 139 -11.06 -0.74 21.25
N LYS A 140 -11.38 -1.54 22.28
CA LYS A 140 -11.15 -2.99 22.30
C LYS A 140 -11.65 -3.71 21.05
N TRP A 141 -12.88 -3.43 20.60
CA TRP A 141 -13.43 -4.05 19.39
C TRP A 141 -12.63 -3.68 18.13
N LEU A 142 -12.31 -2.39 17.95
CA LEU A 142 -11.59 -1.89 16.78
C LEU A 142 -10.13 -2.39 16.75
N LYS A 143 -9.50 -2.53 17.92
CA LYS A 143 -8.19 -3.18 18.07
C LYS A 143 -8.22 -4.61 17.55
N TRP A 144 -9.19 -5.42 17.98
CA TRP A 144 -9.30 -6.81 17.51
C TRP A 144 -9.62 -6.88 16.02
N THR A 145 -10.48 -6.00 15.50
CA THR A 145 -10.72 -5.87 14.07
C THR A 145 -9.43 -5.55 13.31
N ALA A 146 -8.63 -4.59 13.78
CA ALA A 146 -7.36 -4.22 13.17
C ALA A 146 -6.35 -5.37 13.16
N ILE A 147 -6.24 -6.11 14.27
CA ILE A 147 -5.38 -7.31 14.37
C ILE A 147 -5.84 -8.39 13.40
N ALA A 148 -7.14 -8.69 13.35
CA ALA A 148 -7.68 -9.71 12.46
C ALA A 148 -7.48 -9.35 10.99
N LEU A 149 -7.79 -8.11 10.60
CA LEU A 149 -7.59 -7.63 9.23
C LEU A 149 -6.10 -7.68 8.85
N SER A 150 -5.22 -7.11 9.67
CA SER A 150 -3.77 -7.12 9.38
C SER A 150 -3.21 -8.55 9.36
N GLY A 151 -3.72 -9.45 10.20
CA GLY A 151 -3.34 -10.86 10.24
C GLY A 151 -3.74 -11.63 8.99
N ILE A 152 -5.01 -11.51 8.57
CA ILE A 152 -5.52 -12.15 7.36
C ILE A 152 -4.75 -11.63 6.15
N THR A 153 -4.62 -10.31 6.01
CA THR A 153 -3.89 -9.68 4.90
C THR A 153 -2.42 -10.09 4.89
N PHE A 154 -1.75 -10.11 6.05
CA PHE A 154 -0.36 -10.56 6.17
C PHE A 154 -0.20 -12.01 5.69
N LEU A 155 -1.07 -12.92 6.15
CA LEU A 155 -1.05 -14.31 5.72
C LEU A 155 -1.29 -14.45 4.22
N THR A 156 -2.23 -13.70 3.64
CA THR A 156 -2.49 -13.71 2.20
C THR A 156 -1.26 -13.26 1.40
N PHE A 157 -0.60 -12.17 1.79
CA PHE A 157 0.64 -11.77 1.11
C PHE A 157 1.77 -12.78 1.33
N LEU A 158 1.82 -13.48 2.47
CA LEU A 158 2.84 -14.48 2.75
C LEU A 158 2.68 -15.67 1.80
N ILE A 159 1.47 -16.21 1.70
CA ILE A 159 1.17 -17.33 0.79
C ILE A 159 1.33 -16.93 -0.68
N THR A 160 1.09 -15.66 -1.02
CA THR A 160 1.37 -15.11 -2.36
C THR A 160 2.88 -15.05 -2.62
N PHE A 161 3.67 -14.56 -1.66
CA PHE A 161 5.11 -14.42 -1.79
C PHE A 161 5.83 -15.76 -1.97
N ILE A 162 5.38 -16.80 -1.26
CA ILE A 162 5.93 -18.16 -1.41
C ILE A 162 5.31 -18.95 -2.59
N GLY A 163 4.41 -18.33 -3.36
CA GLY A 163 3.87 -18.90 -4.60
C GLY A 163 2.77 -19.94 -4.45
N ILE A 164 2.06 -19.99 -3.31
CA ILE A 164 0.90 -20.89 -3.14
C ILE A 164 -0.33 -20.37 -3.91
N ILE A 165 -0.52 -19.05 -3.92
CA ILE A 165 -1.56 -18.37 -4.71
C ILE A 165 -0.94 -17.32 -5.62
N ASP A 166 -1.63 -16.99 -6.71
CA ASP A 166 -1.19 -15.94 -7.62
C ASP A 166 -1.61 -14.53 -7.15
N TRP A 167 -1.06 -13.51 -7.81
CA TRP A 167 -1.38 -12.11 -7.52
C TRP A 167 -2.86 -11.79 -7.75
N LYS A 168 -3.50 -12.40 -8.75
CA LYS A 168 -4.91 -12.14 -9.09
C LYS A 168 -5.84 -12.63 -7.98
N GLN A 169 -5.53 -13.77 -7.36
CA GLN A 169 -6.20 -14.30 -6.19
C GLN A 169 -5.97 -13.40 -4.97
N ALA A 170 -4.73 -12.93 -4.77
CA ALA A 170 -4.40 -12.01 -3.68
C ALA A 170 -5.15 -10.67 -3.78
N LEU A 171 -5.43 -10.17 -4.99
CA LEU A 171 -6.19 -8.92 -5.17
C LEU A 171 -7.61 -8.96 -4.57
N MET A 172 -8.19 -10.15 -4.36
CA MET A 172 -9.52 -10.28 -3.75
C MET A 172 -9.60 -9.75 -2.31
N ILE A 173 -8.48 -9.67 -1.60
CA ILE A 173 -8.42 -9.10 -0.24
C ILE A 173 -8.19 -7.58 -0.23
N GLY A 174 -8.11 -6.92 -1.40
CA GLY A 174 -7.95 -5.47 -1.53
C GLY A 174 -8.90 -4.64 -0.65
N PRO A 175 -10.21 -4.97 -0.55
CA PRO A 175 -11.12 -4.26 0.35
C PRO A 175 -10.73 -4.29 1.83
N LEU A 176 -10.06 -5.34 2.29
CA LEU A 176 -9.57 -5.44 3.68
C LEU A 176 -8.44 -4.44 3.95
N ILE A 177 -7.57 -4.22 2.96
CA ILE A 177 -6.49 -3.24 3.03
C ILE A 177 -7.05 -1.81 3.09
N ASN A 178 -8.10 -1.52 2.34
CA ASN A 178 -8.81 -0.23 2.40
C ASN A 178 -9.33 0.07 3.81
N LEU A 179 -10.01 -0.91 4.42
CA LEU A 179 -10.46 -0.79 5.81
C LEU A 179 -9.29 -0.59 6.78
N LEU A 180 -8.17 -1.29 6.59
CA LEU A 180 -6.96 -1.08 7.39
C LEU A 180 -6.43 0.35 7.25
N TYR A 181 -6.42 0.93 6.06
CA TYR A 181 -6.01 2.33 5.88
C TYR A 181 -6.94 3.31 6.60
N LEU A 182 -8.26 3.06 6.65
CA LEU A 182 -9.18 3.88 7.44
C LEU A 182 -8.91 3.75 8.95
N ILE A 183 -8.60 2.54 9.42
CA ILE A 183 -8.18 2.30 10.81
C ILE A 183 -6.86 3.01 11.09
N ASN A 184 -5.87 2.95 10.18
CA ASN A 184 -4.60 3.67 10.27
C ASN A 184 -4.86 5.18 10.42
N ALA A 185 -5.74 5.75 9.59
CA ALA A 185 -6.07 7.17 9.65
C ALA A 185 -6.64 7.56 11.02
N TYR A 186 -7.62 6.79 11.51
CA TYR A 186 -8.21 6.99 12.83
C TYR A 186 -7.19 6.83 13.96
N TYR A 187 -6.32 5.83 13.86
CA TYR A 187 -5.21 5.62 14.80
C TYR A 187 -4.31 6.84 14.88
N GLY A 188 -3.90 7.36 13.71
CA GLY A 188 -3.11 8.58 13.59
C GLY A 188 -3.76 9.77 14.31
N MET A 189 -5.07 9.97 14.12
CA MET A 189 -5.83 11.02 14.79
C MET A 189 -5.84 10.89 16.32
N LYS A 190 -5.77 9.67 16.86
CA LYS A 190 -5.80 9.40 18.30
C LYS A 190 -4.43 9.41 18.97
N LEU A 191 -3.34 9.28 18.21
CA LEU A 191 -1.99 9.40 18.75
C LEU A 191 -1.77 10.75 19.42
N LYS A 192 -1.24 10.70 20.64
CA LYS A 192 -0.72 11.87 21.36
C LYS A 192 0.75 12.04 20.97
N VAL A 193 1.06 13.21 20.43
CA VAL A 193 2.40 13.57 19.97
C VAL A 193 2.76 14.86 20.70
N GLU A 194 3.80 14.81 21.53
CA GLU A 194 4.36 15.99 22.18
C GLU A 194 5.04 16.91 21.14
#